data_AF-A0A1M5N5R1-F1
#
_entry.id   AF-A0A1M5N5R1-F1
#
_cell.length_a   1.000
_cell.length_b   1.000
_cell.length_c   1.000
_cell.angle_alpha   90.00
_cell.angle_beta   90.00
_cell.angle_gamma   90.00
#
_symmetry.space_group_name_H-M   'P 1'
#
loop_
_entity.id
_entity.type
_entity.pdbx_description
1 polymer ?
#
loop_
_entity_poly.entity_id
_entity_poly.type
_entity_poly.pdbx_seq_one_letter_code
_entity_poly.pdbx_strand_id
1 'polypeptide(L)'
;MKRLIVDMDDVIADATGQILHYYEQEFGVRVPRESLNNKEELEGFPDHHEKIQQFLYRENFFRTMTPHVDSREVMAELNKKYELFIVSAAMEFPQSLPEKLAWLNEHFSFLTWKQIVFCGSKAVVHGDYMIDDLPHNLERFNGEKFIYTAPHNMHIHLYNRLNSWKEVGDRLL
;
A
#
# COMPACT_ATOMS: atom_id res chain seq x y z
N MET A 1 3.62 -14.12 -19.98
CA MET A 1 2.50 -13.53 -19.23
C MET A 1 2.82 -12.06 -19.01
N LYS A 2 1.82 -11.18 -18.90
CA LYS A 2 2.08 -9.77 -18.57
C LYS A 2 2.53 -9.66 -17.11
N ARG A 3 3.39 -8.69 -16.81
CA ARG A 3 3.89 -8.39 -15.46
C ARG A 3 2.99 -7.42 -14.74
N LEU A 4 2.50 -7.84 -13.59
CA LEU A 4 1.67 -7.01 -12.71
C LEU A 4 2.47 -6.67 -11.46
N ILE A 5 2.71 -5.38 -11.27
CA ILE A 5 3.36 -4.83 -10.09
C ILE A 5 2.28 -4.33 -9.14
N VAL A 6 2.38 -4.71 -7.87
CA VAL A 6 1.41 -4.31 -6.83
C VAL A 6 2.19 -3.74 -5.65
N ASP A 7 1.82 -2.54 -5.23
CA ASP A 7 2.35 -1.93 -4.01
C ASP A 7 1.80 -2.60 -2.74
N MET A 8 2.44 -2.35 -1.60
CA MET A 8 2.05 -2.88 -0.31
C MET A 8 1.14 -1.94 0.48
N ASP A 9 1.67 -0.78 0.87
CA ASP A 9 1.03 0.14 1.82
C ASP A 9 -0.14 0.88 1.16
N ASP A 10 -1.27 0.96 1.86
CA ASP A 10 -2.55 1.48 1.37
C ASP A 10 -3.05 0.87 0.03
N VAL A 11 -2.50 -0.28 -0.37
CA VAL A 11 -2.93 -1.08 -1.52
C VAL A 11 -3.36 -2.48 -1.11
N ILE A 12 -2.47 -3.29 -0.53
CA ILE A 12 -2.85 -4.60 0.08
C ILE A 12 -2.87 -4.55 1.61
N ALA A 13 -2.17 -3.61 2.23
CA ALA A 13 -2.08 -3.43 3.68
C ALA A 13 -2.54 -2.02 4.09
N ASP A 14 -3.42 -1.90 5.07
CA ASP A 14 -4.02 -0.62 5.49
C ASP A 14 -3.07 0.18 6.40
N ALA A 15 -2.08 0.84 5.79
CA ALA A 15 -1.09 1.66 6.49
C ALA A 15 -1.73 2.90 7.13
N THR A 16 -2.59 3.63 6.39
CA THR A 16 -3.35 4.75 6.96
C THR A 16 -4.20 4.32 8.17
N GLY A 17 -4.86 3.16 8.10
CA GLY A 17 -5.64 2.61 9.23
C GLY A 17 -4.77 2.30 10.45
N GLN A 18 -3.55 1.83 10.23
CA GLN A 18 -2.59 1.58 11.30
C GLN A 18 -2.14 2.87 12.00
N ILE A 19 -1.89 3.93 11.24
CA ILE A 19 -1.56 5.26 11.79
C ILE A 19 -2.73 5.77 12.66
N LEU A 20 -3.97 5.68 12.15
CA LEU A 20 -5.18 6.07 12.89
C LEU A 20 -5.32 5.26 14.19
N HIS A 21 -5.05 3.95 14.13
CA HIS A 21 -5.08 3.08 15.31
C HIS A 21 -4.06 3.52 16.36
N TYR A 22 -2.80 3.75 15.97
CA TYR A 22 -1.76 4.19 16.90
C TYR A 22 -2.05 5.57 17.48
N TYR A 23 -2.62 6.47 16.67
CA TYR A 23 -3.05 7.79 17.11
C TYR A 23 -4.12 7.70 18.20
N GLU A 24 -5.17 6.89 17.98
CA GLU A 24 -6.23 6.69 18.95
C GLU A 24 -5.70 6.05 20.24
N GLN A 25 -4.80 5.06 20.13
CA GLN A 25 -4.19 4.42 21.30
C GLN A 25 -3.32 5.38 22.12
N GLU A 26 -2.54 6.26 21.48
CA GLU A 26 -1.60 7.14 22.19
C GLU A 26 -2.28 8.38 22.78
N PHE A 27 -3.26 8.95 22.07
CA PHE A 27 -3.86 10.23 22.45
C PHE A 27 -5.30 10.12 22.95
N GLY A 28 -5.92 8.95 22.84
CA GLY A 28 -7.34 8.75 23.19
C GLY A 28 -8.31 9.51 22.28
N VAL A 29 -7.83 9.97 21.12
CA VAL A 29 -8.62 10.74 20.14
C VAL A 29 -8.82 9.90 18.90
N ARG A 30 -10.07 9.59 18.59
CA ARG A 30 -10.42 8.91 17.35
C ARG A 30 -10.53 9.90 16.21
N VAL A 31 -9.69 9.73 15.19
CA VAL A 31 -9.73 10.53 13.95
C VAL A 31 -10.52 9.74 12.88
N PRO A 32 -11.61 10.30 12.32
CA PRO A 32 -12.32 9.64 11.22
C PRO A 32 -11.42 9.56 9.97
N ARG A 33 -11.37 8.41 9.28
CA ARG A 33 -10.52 8.26 8.08
C ARG A 33 -10.86 9.31 7.01
N GLU A 34 -12.13 9.67 6.90
CA GLU A 34 -12.62 10.64 5.93
C GLU A 34 -12.07 12.05 6.17
N SER A 35 -11.60 12.38 7.37
CA SER A 35 -10.96 13.67 7.65
C SER A 35 -9.59 13.82 6.98
N LEU A 36 -9.01 12.71 6.51
CA LEU A 36 -7.75 12.64 5.77
C LEU A 36 -7.95 12.77 4.24
N ASN A 37 -9.20 12.75 3.75
CA ASN A 37 -9.48 12.76 2.31
C ASN A 37 -9.00 14.05 1.64
N ASN A 38 -8.30 13.92 0.52
CA ASN A 38 -7.73 15.00 -0.29
C ASN A 38 -6.70 15.86 0.44
N LYS A 39 -6.06 15.32 1.48
CA LYS A 39 -5.05 16.00 2.27
C LYS A 39 -3.73 15.26 2.22
N GLU A 40 -2.65 15.96 2.51
CA GLU A 40 -1.39 15.29 2.80
C GLU A 40 -1.51 14.52 4.13
N GLU A 41 -0.69 13.47 4.29
CA GLU A 41 -0.81 12.44 5.33
C GLU A 41 -0.98 13.01 6.76
N LEU A 42 -0.38 14.18 7.04
CA LEU A 42 -0.40 14.80 8.37
C LEU A 42 -1.52 15.84 8.56
N GLU A 43 -1.99 16.50 7.50
CA GLU A 43 -2.95 17.62 7.59
C GLU A 43 -4.36 17.21 8.07
N GLY A 44 -4.65 15.91 8.01
CA GLY A 44 -5.93 15.37 8.46
C GLY A 44 -6.02 15.12 9.97
N PHE A 45 -4.90 15.20 10.69
CA PHE A 45 -4.82 14.99 12.13
C PHE A 45 -4.96 16.31 12.91
N PRO A 46 -5.53 16.29 14.13
CA PRO A 46 -5.81 17.53 14.87
C PRO A 46 -4.57 18.14 15.55
N ASP A 47 -3.64 17.31 16.03
CA ASP A 47 -2.39 17.74 16.68
C ASP A 47 -1.36 16.60 16.67
N HIS A 48 -0.16 16.84 17.21
CA HIS A 48 0.94 15.87 17.39
C HIS A 48 1.58 15.32 16.10
N HIS A 49 1.60 16.12 15.04
CA HIS A 49 2.15 15.76 13.72
C HIS A 49 3.56 15.13 13.78
N GLU A 50 4.46 15.64 14.62
CA GLU A 50 5.81 15.09 14.77
C GLU A 50 5.82 13.66 15.34
N LYS A 51 4.86 13.33 16.21
CA LYS A 51 4.75 11.99 16.79
C LYS A 51 4.17 10.98 15.81
N ILE A 52 3.31 11.42 14.89
CA ILE A 52 2.71 10.56 13.86
C ILE A 52 3.80 9.94 13.00
N GLN A 53 4.77 10.75 12.55
CA GLN A 53 5.92 10.26 11.78
C GLN A 53 6.74 9.20 12.54
N GLN A 54 6.79 9.29 13.88
CA GLN A 54 7.50 8.31 14.70
C GLN A 54 6.82 6.94 14.75
N PHE A 55 5.54 6.82 14.36
CA PHE A 55 4.84 5.53 14.36
C PHE A 55 5.50 4.54 13.39
N LEU A 56 5.97 5.01 12.24
CA LEU A 56 6.66 4.22 11.21
C LEU A 56 8.00 3.63 11.71
N TYR A 57 8.57 4.19 12.77
CA TYR A 57 9.80 3.69 13.40
C TYR A 57 9.55 2.67 14.52
N ARG A 58 8.30 2.47 14.93
CA ARG A 58 7.97 1.56 16.02
C ARG A 58 7.96 0.13 15.55
N GLU A 59 8.37 -0.76 16.44
CA GLU A 59 8.17 -2.19 16.26
C GLU A 59 6.68 -2.50 16.14
N ASN A 60 6.38 -3.47 15.30
CA ASN A 60 5.07 -3.98 14.95
C ASN A 60 4.18 -3.04 14.14
N PHE A 61 4.66 -1.87 13.70
CA PHE A 61 3.87 -0.98 12.86
C PHE A 61 3.44 -1.69 11.56
N PHE A 62 4.40 -2.16 10.76
CA PHE A 62 4.11 -2.83 9.49
C PHE A 62 3.58 -4.24 9.71
N ARG A 63 4.05 -4.90 10.77
CA ARG A 63 3.71 -6.29 11.08
C ARG A 63 2.23 -6.51 11.39
N THR A 64 1.54 -5.49 11.87
CA THR A 64 0.15 -5.59 12.37
C THR A 64 -0.87 -4.84 11.52
N MET A 65 -0.47 -4.32 10.35
CA MET A 65 -1.40 -3.72 9.40
C MET A 65 -2.49 -4.70 9.00
N THR A 66 -3.72 -4.22 8.87
CA THR A 66 -4.84 -5.04 8.43
C THR A 66 -4.80 -5.21 6.91
N PRO A 67 -4.93 -6.43 6.36
CA PRO A 67 -5.06 -6.60 4.91
C PRO A 67 -6.34 -5.93 4.39
N HIS A 68 -6.28 -5.30 3.22
CA HIS A 68 -7.49 -4.79 2.59
C HIS A 68 -8.48 -5.91 2.27
N VAL A 69 -9.77 -5.62 2.41
CA VAL A 69 -10.87 -6.54 2.10
C VAL A 69 -10.72 -7.07 0.66
N ASP A 70 -11.00 -8.36 0.45
CA ASP A 70 -10.91 -9.11 -0.82
C ASP A 70 -9.51 -9.21 -1.45
N SER A 71 -8.50 -8.49 -0.93
CA SER A 71 -7.15 -8.43 -1.53
C SER A 71 -6.51 -9.80 -1.71
N ARG A 72 -6.60 -10.65 -0.70
CA ARG A 72 -5.97 -11.98 -0.69
C ARG A 72 -6.53 -12.88 -1.78
N GLU A 73 -7.85 -12.92 -1.92
CA GLU A 73 -8.54 -13.79 -2.89
C GLU A 73 -8.29 -13.31 -4.32
N VAL A 74 -8.43 -12.01 -4.55
CA VAL A 74 -8.21 -11.41 -5.88
C VAL A 74 -6.73 -11.55 -6.29
N MET A 75 -5.79 -11.31 -5.39
CA MET A 75 -4.35 -11.50 -5.66
C MET A 75 -4.00 -12.95 -5.98
N ALA A 76 -4.64 -13.93 -5.35
CA ALA A 76 -4.41 -15.33 -5.65
C ALA A 76 -4.85 -15.70 -7.08
N GLU A 77 -5.96 -15.15 -7.56
CA GLU A 77 -6.41 -15.34 -8.94
C GLU A 77 -5.53 -14.56 -9.95
N LEU A 78 -5.14 -13.33 -9.63
CA LEU A 78 -4.24 -12.53 -10.47
C LEU A 78 -2.88 -13.23 -10.63
N ASN A 79 -2.38 -13.88 -9.58
CA ASN A 79 -1.12 -14.63 -9.61
C ASN A 79 -1.14 -15.82 -10.59
N LYS A 80 -2.33 -16.33 -10.96
CA LYS A 80 -2.47 -17.38 -11.99
C LYS A 80 -2.45 -16.81 -13.42
N LYS A 81 -2.81 -15.53 -13.58
CA LYS A 81 -2.97 -14.84 -14.88
C LYS A 81 -1.75 -13.98 -15.26
N TYR A 82 -1.06 -13.44 -14.28
CA TYR A 82 0.06 -12.51 -14.43
C TYR A 82 1.36 -13.05 -13.85
N GLU A 83 2.50 -12.55 -14.34
CA GLU A 83 3.77 -12.62 -13.61
C GLU A 83 3.72 -11.54 -12.52
N LEU A 84 3.22 -11.90 -11.33
CA LEU A 84 2.91 -10.95 -10.26
C LEU A 84 4.13 -10.69 -9.38
N PHE A 85 4.40 -9.41 -9.09
CA PHE A 85 5.40 -8.98 -8.12
C PHE A 85 4.81 -7.97 -7.13
N ILE A 86 5.14 -8.15 -5.85
CA ILE A 86 5.01 -7.12 -4.82
C ILE A 86 6.25 -6.26 -4.87
N VAL A 87 6.07 -4.95 -4.96
CA VAL A 87 7.17 -3.98 -4.90
C VAL A 87 6.83 -2.96 -3.82
N SER A 88 7.60 -2.92 -2.74
CA SER A 88 7.39 -2.00 -1.62
C SER A 88 8.66 -1.22 -1.33
N ALA A 89 8.50 0.06 -0.99
CA ALA A 89 9.56 0.78 -0.29
C ALA A 89 9.79 0.12 1.09
N ALA A 90 11.05 -0.11 1.47
CA ALA A 90 11.35 -0.70 2.77
C ALA A 90 12.72 -0.34 3.37
N MET A 91 13.42 0.62 2.76
CA MET A 91 14.77 1.03 3.19
C MET A 91 14.76 2.23 4.15
N GLU A 92 13.61 2.88 4.30
CA GLU A 92 13.48 4.14 5.06
C GLU A 92 13.39 3.91 6.57
N PHE A 93 12.64 2.89 7.01
CA PHE A 93 12.42 2.60 8.43
C PHE A 93 13.09 1.29 8.85
N PRO A 94 13.78 1.24 10.01
CA PRO A 94 14.57 0.07 10.42
C PRO A 94 13.80 -1.25 10.45
N GLN A 95 12.54 -1.21 10.90
CA GLN A 95 11.69 -2.39 11.03
C GLN A 95 10.91 -2.73 9.75
N SER A 96 10.90 -1.83 8.75
CA SER A 96 10.06 -1.97 7.56
C SER A 96 10.36 -3.26 6.80
N LEU A 97 11.60 -3.54 6.47
CA LEU A 97 11.96 -4.72 5.67
C LEU A 97 11.59 -6.05 6.37
N PRO A 98 12.07 -6.35 7.60
CA PRO A 98 11.76 -7.62 8.24
C PRO A 98 10.26 -7.80 8.51
N GLU A 99 9.55 -6.74 8.92
CA GLU A 99 8.13 -6.83 9.24
C GLU A 99 7.25 -6.99 8.01
N LYS A 100 7.52 -6.25 6.92
CA LYS A 100 6.78 -6.39 5.66
C LYS A 100 6.95 -7.79 5.08
N LEU A 101 8.15 -8.37 5.15
CA LEU A 101 8.39 -9.73 4.69
C LEU A 101 7.60 -10.76 5.52
N ALA A 102 7.63 -10.62 6.85
CA ALA A 102 6.87 -11.50 7.74
C ALA A 102 5.36 -11.38 7.51
N TRP A 103 4.86 -10.15 7.33
CA TRP A 103 3.46 -9.87 7.03
C TRP A 103 3.01 -10.50 5.70
N LEU A 104 3.80 -10.35 4.63
CA LEU A 104 3.52 -10.97 3.34
C LEU A 104 3.48 -12.51 3.43
N ASN A 105 4.41 -13.11 4.17
CA ASN A 105 4.44 -14.57 4.36
C ASN A 105 3.21 -15.09 5.13
N GLU A 106 2.66 -14.29 6.05
CA GLU A 106 1.44 -14.66 6.78
C GLU A 106 0.18 -14.52 5.92
N HIS A 107 -0.01 -13.35 5.30
CA HIS A 107 -1.28 -13.01 4.66
C HIS A 107 -1.34 -13.46 3.19
N PHE A 108 -0.21 -13.49 2.49
CA PHE A 108 -0.10 -13.80 1.06
C PHE A 108 0.83 -14.99 0.82
N SER A 109 0.67 -16.06 1.62
CA SER A 109 1.54 -17.25 1.62
C SER A 109 1.60 -18.04 0.29
N PHE A 110 0.74 -17.71 -0.68
CA PHE A 110 0.80 -18.23 -2.04
C PHE A 110 1.87 -17.53 -2.92
N LEU A 111 2.38 -16.37 -2.49
CA LEU A 111 3.49 -15.69 -3.12
C LEU A 111 4.81 -16.31 -2.67
N THR A 112 5.76 -16.41 -3.59
CA THR A 112 7.12 -16.86 -3.25
C THR A 112 8.05 -15.67 -3.02
N TRP A 113 9.16 -15.90 -2.32
CA TRP A 113 10.19 -14.86 -2.09
C TRP A 113 10.73 -14.24 -3.39
N LYS A 114 10.64 -14.95 -4.53
CA LYS A 114 11.06 -14.45 -5.85
C LYS A 114 10.12 -13.36 -6.40
N GLN A 115 8.93 -13.23 -5.83
CA GLN A 115 7.91 -12.27 -6.23
C GLN A 115 7.89 -11.02 -5.35
N ILE A 116 8.84 -10.89 -4.41
CA ILE A 116 8.90 -9.78 -3.46
C ILE A 116 10.15 -8.95 -3.77
N VAL A 117 9.95 -7.65 -3.99
CA VAL A 117 11.00 -6.68 -4.24
C VAL A 117 10.89 -5.57 -3.20
N PHE A 118 11.90 -5.47 -2.33
CA PHE A 118 12.08 -4.33 -1.45
C PHE A 118 13.11 -3.39 -2.04
N CYS A 119 12.76 -2.11 -2.13
CA CYS A 119 13.62 -1.10 -2.73
C CYS A 119 13.59 0.22 -1.96
N GLY A 120 14.52 1.12 -2.24
CA GLY A 120 14.43 2.52 -1.80
C GLY A 120 13.61 3.38 -2.75
N SER A 121 13.58 3.05 -4.05
CA SER A 121 12.83 3.79 -5.06
C SER A 121 12.26 2.86 -6.12
N LYS A 122 10.99 3.07 -6.47
CA LYS A 122 10.32 2.33 -7.55
C LYS A 122 10.71 2.82 -8.95
N ALA A 123 11.60 3.82 -9.07
CA ALA A 123 12.06 4.35 -10.36
C ALA A 123 12.79 3.30 -11.24
N VAL A 124 13.31 2.22 -10.64
CA VAL A 124 13.98 1.12 -11.35
C VAL A 124 13.04 0.00 -11.80
N VAL A 125 11.75 0.12 -11.48
CA VAL A 125 10.77 -0.96 -11.66
C VAL A 125 10.18 -0.90 -13.06
N HIS A 126 10.12 -2.06 -13.72
CA HIS A 126 9.56 -2.21 -15.05
C HIS A 126 8.54 -3.35 -15.08
N GLY A 127 7.42 -3.13 -15.76
CA GLY A 127 6.35 -4.10 -15.92
C GLY A 127 5.31 -3.61 -16.92
N ASP A 128 4.25 -4.39 -17.12
CA ASP A 128 3.14 -4.02 -18.00
C ASP A 128 2.08 -3.20 -17.26
N TYR A 129 1.85 -3.52 -15.99
CA TYR A 129 0.86 -2.89 -15.12
C TYR A 129 1.43 -2.57 -13.74
N MET A 130 0.99 -1.46 -13.14
CA MET A 130 1.28 -1.12 -11.75
C MET A 130 0.00 -0.66 -11.04
N ILE A 131 -0.25 -1.24 -9.86
CA ILE A 131 -1.26 -0.79 -8.90
C ILE A 131 -0.51 -0.19 -7.71
N ASP A 132 -0.65 1.11 -7.51
CA ASP A 132 0.06 1.89 -6.48
C ASP A 132 -0.86 3.03 -6.05
N ASP A 133 -0.84 3.44 -4.78
CA ASP A 133 -1.63 4.55 -4.28
C ASP A 133 -0.88 5.90 -4.42
N LEU A 134 0.45 5.87 -4.57
CA LEU A 134 1.29 7.06 -4.61
C LEU A 134 1.53 7.55 -6.06
N PRO A 135 1.07 8.77 -6.41
CA PRO A 135 1.20 9.33 -7.77
C PRO A 135 2.63 9.39 -8.30
N HIS A 136 3.60 9.69 -7.45
CA HIS A 136 5.00 9.85 -7.85
C HIS A 136 5.65 8.51 -8.25
N ASN A 137 5.16 7.38 -7.73
CA ASN A 137 5.57 6.05 -8.18
C ASN A 137 4.99 5.76 -9.57
N LEU A 138 3.71 6.05 -9.77
CA LEU A 138 3.02 5.89 -11.04
C LEU A 138 3.61 6.78 -12.14
N GLU A 139 3.96 8.03 -11.83
CA GLU A 139 4.52 8.99 -12.79
C GLU A 139 5.74 8.40 -13.53
N ARG A 140 6.65 7.75 -12.79
CA ARG A 140 7.89 7.18 -13.32
C ARG A 140 7.73 5.79 -13.94
N PHE A 141 6.59 5.14 -13.75
CA PHE A 141 6.33 3.82 -14.32
C PHE A 141 6.10 3.90 -15.84
N ASN A 142 6.64 2.94 -16.58
CA ASN A 142 6.58 2.94 -18.05
C ASN A 142 5.37 2.17 -18.63
N GLY A 143 4.71 1.34 -17.81
CA GLY A 143 3.53 0.57 -18.23
C GLY A 143 2.22 1.30 -17.97
N GLU A 144 1.12 0.55 -18.01
CA GLU A 144 -0.21 1.06 -17.66
C GLU A 144 -0.34 1.24 -16.14
N LYS A 145 -0.92 2.38 -15.74
CA LYS A 145 -0.87 2.92 -14.38
C LYS A 145 -2.27 2.88 -13.77
N PHE A 146 -2.40 2.17 -12.66
CA PHE A 146 -3.61 2.15 -11.86
C PHE A 146 -3.35 2.82 -10.52
N ILE A 147 -4.10 3.89 -10.23
CA ILE A 147 -4.08 4.49 -8.90
C ILE A 147 -5.08 3.78 -8.01
N TYR A 148 -4.60 3.13 -6.95
CA TYR A 148 -5.47 2.53 -5.94
C TYR A 148 -5.94 3.63 -4.98
N THR A 149 -7.22 3.63 -4.64
CA THR A 149 -7.80 4.74 -3.88
C THR A 149 -7.36 4.72 -2.42
N ALA A 150 -6.70 5.80 -2.01
CA ALA A 150 -6.32 6.09 -0.64
C ALA A 150 -6.66 7.57 -0.32
N PRO A 151 -6.82 7.96 0.97
CA PRO A 151 -7.32 9.29 1.33
C PRO A 151 -6.55 10.44 0.68
N HIS A 152 -5.22 10.36 0.64
CA HIS A 152 -4.35 11.40 0.07
C HIS A 152 -4.47 11.57 -1.45
N ASN A 153 -5.01 10.59 -2.18
CA ASN A 153 -4.99 10.63 -3.64
C ASN A 153 -6.37 10.85 -4.30
N MET A 154 -7.44 11.03 -3.51
CA MET A 154 -8.81 11.11 -4.05
C MET A 154 -9.05 12.26 -5.06
N HIS A 155 -8.28 13.35 -4.95
CA HIS A 155 -8.35 14.52 -5.82
C HIS A 155 -7.63 14.33 -7.17
N ILE A 156 -6.98 13.17 -7.38
CA ILE A 156 -6.13 12.91 -8.53
C ILE A 156 -6.92 12.17 -9.60
N HIS A 157 -6.94 12.72 -10.83
CA HIS A 157 -7.72 12.17 -11.94
C HIS A 157 -6.86 11.79 -13.16
N LEU A 158 -5.53 11.72 -12.98
CA LEU A 158 -4.56 11.48 -14.05
C LEU A 158 -4.38 10.00 -14.43
N TYR A 159 -4.84 9.06 -13.60
CA TYR A 159 -4.59 7.63 -13.76
C TYR A 159 -5.90 6.84 -13.74
N ASN A 160 -5.86 5.60 -14.24
CA ASN A 160 -6.97 4.67 -14.12
C ASN A 160 -7.20 4.34 -12.63
N ARG A 161 -8.28 4.82 -12.05
CA ARG A 161 -8.56 4.61 -10.61
C ARG A 161 -9.13 3.23 -10.35
N LEU A 162 -8.71 2.60 -9.25
CA LEU A 162 -9.30 1.40 -8.65
C LEU A 162 -9.75 1.76 -7.23
N ASN A 163 -11.02 1.53 -6.89
CA ASN A 163 -11.59 1.94 -5.60
C ASN A 163 -11.66 0.79 -4.58
N SER A 164 -11.45 -0.46 -5.02
CA SER A 164 -11.50 -1.64 -4.17
C SER A 164 -10.85 -2.84 -4.85
N TRP A 165 -10.48 -3.86 -4.09
CA TRP A 165 -10.01 -5.14 -4.63
C TRP A 165 -11.07 -5.87 -5.46
N LYS A 166 -12.35 -5.71 -5.14
CA LYS A 166 -13.43 -6.18 -6.00
C LYS A 166 -13.34 -5.57 -7.40
N GLU A 167 -13.16 -4.25 -7.48
CA GLU A 167 -12.99 -3.55 -8.77
C GLU A 167 -11.69 -3.98 -9.49
N VAL A 168 -10.61 -4.23 -8.73
CA VAL A 168 -9.37 -4.80 -9.30
C VAL A 168 -9.68 -6.14 -9.98
N GLY A 169 -10.43 -7.02 -9.32
CA GLY A 169 -10.88 -8.30 -9.87
C GLY A 169 -11.72 -8.12 -11.13
N ASP A 170 -12.74 -7.28 -11.08
CA ASP A 170 -13.66 -7.03 -12.22
C ASP A 170 -12.94 -6.51 -13.47
N ARG A 171 -11.82 -5.79 -13.31
CA ARG A 171 -11.10 -5.14 -14.41
C ARG A 171 -9.88 -5.91 -14.89
N LEU A 172 -9.25 -6.70 -14.02
CA LEU A 172 -7.96 -7.35 -14.31
C LEU A 172 -8.03 -8.88 -14.35
N LEU A 173 -9.08 -9.54 -13.85
CA LEU A 173 -9.28 -10.99 -14.04
C LEU A 173 -9.95 -11.31 -15.39
#